data_AF-A0A0F9UL82-F1
#
_entry.id   AF-A0A0F9UL82-F1
#
_cell.length_a   1.000
_cell.length_b   1.000
_cell.length_c   1.000
_cell.angle_alpha   90.00
_cell.angle_beta   90.00
_cell.angle_gamma   90.00
#
_symmetry.space_group_name_H-M   'P 1'
#
loop_
_entity.id
_entity.type
_entity.pdbx_description
1 polymer ?
#
loop_
_entity_poly.entity_id
_entity_poly.type
_entity_poly.pdbx_seq_one_letter_code
_entity_poly.pdbx_strand_id
1 'polypeptide(L)' 'MMGVEITYLAGVNSIVIKGKEKAFLTTRDSVIFDRDMLTQMIIIMLSRGYLDHKVFDGILEEINTA' A
#
# COMPACT_ATOMS: atom_id res chain seq x y z
N MET A 1 -3.66 0.30 18.39
CA MET A 1 -3.24 -0.11 17.03
C MET A 1 -2.45 1.03 16.44
N MET A 2 -1.18 0.82 16.08
CA MET A 2 -0.40 1.83 15.36
C MET A 2 -1.08 2.04 14.00
N GLY A 3 -1.66 3.22 13.79
CA GLY A 3 -2.28 3.57 12.51
C GLY A 3 -1.20 3.82 11.46
N VAL A 4 -1.43 3.35 10.24
CA VAL A 4 -0.58 3.65 9.09
C VAL A 4 -1.22 4.73 8.22
N GLU A 5 -0.41 5.54 7.58
CA GLU A 5 -0.80 6.47 6.53
C GLU A 5 -0.17 6.00 5.22
N ILE A 6 -1.01 5.88 4.18
CA ILE A 6 -0.60 5.46 2.84
C ILE A 6 -0.75 6.66 1.93
N THR A 7 0.33 7.05 1.24
CA THR A 7 0.36 8.18 0.33
C THR A 7 0.86 7.74 -1.03
N TYR A 8 0.15 8.10 -2.09
CA TYR A 8 0.62 7.93 -3.47
C TYR A 8 1.32 9.20 -3.96
N LEU A 9 2.59 9.08 -4.35
CA LEU A 9 3.42 10.15 -4.91
C LEU A 9 3.47 10.01 -6.44
N ALA A 10 2.50 10.63 -7.12
CA ALA A 10 2.35 10.51 -8.58
C ALA A 10 3.60 10.95 -9.38
N GLY A 11 4.33 11.96 -8.92
CA GLY A 11 5.53 12.47 -9.61
C GLY A 11 6.69 11.47 -9.71
N VAL A 12 6.66 10.40 -8.91
CA VAL A 12 7.70 9.34 -8.89
C VAL A 12 7.09 7.93 -8.91
N ASN A 13 5.81 7.81 -9.30
CA ASN A 13 5.06 6.54 -9.36
C ASN A 13 5.23 5.63 -8.13
N SER A 14 5.27 6.20 -6.92
CA SER A 14 5.60 5.45 -5.71
C SER A 14 4.50 5.55 -4.65
N ILE A 15 4.30 4.45 -3.93
CA ILE A 15 3.44 4.36 -2.75
C ILE A 15 4.32 4.39 -1.50
N VAL A 16 4.01 5.29 -0.57
CA VAL A 16 4.72 5.45 0.69
C VAL A 16 3.80 5.04 1.82
N ILE A 17 4.27 4.13 2.67
CA ILE A 17 3.58 3.67 3.87
C ILE A 17 4.39 4.12 5.09
N LYS A 18 3.77 4.86 6.00
CA LYS A 18 4.40 5.38 7.23
C LYS A 18 3.48 5.21 8.43
N GLY A 19 4.04 5.24 9.64
CA GLY A 19 3.25 5.33 10.86
C GLY A 19 2.62 6.72 11.02
N LYS A 20 1.34 6.80 11.44
CA LYS A 20 0.58 8.05 11.65
C LYS A 20 1.20 8.98 12.71
N GLU A 21 2.13 8.48 13.51
CA GLU A 21 2.66 9.18 14.69
C GLU A 21 3.81 10.15 14.38
N LYS A 22 4.33 10.19 13.14
CA LYS A 22 5.49 11.03 12.79
C LYS A 22 5.20 11.93 11.58
N ALA A 23 5.43 13.24 11.75
CA ALA A 23 5.51 14.18 10.63
C ALA A 23 6.63 13.76 9.67
N PHE A 24 6.40 13.92 8.35
CA PHE A 24 7.31 13.43 7.32
C PHE A 24 8.63 14.20 7.34
N LEU A 25 9.65 13.63 7.99
CA LEU A 25 10.98 14.23 8.10
C LEU A 25 12.05 13.42 7.36
N THR A 26 11.95 12.08 7.30
CA THR A 26 12.95 11.22 6.64
C THR A 26 12.36 9.92 6.07
N THR A 27 13.02 9.34 5.06
CA THR A 27 12.65 8.04 4.44
C THR A 27 12.91 6.82 5.33
N ARG A 28 13.64 6.97 6.44
CA ARG A 28 13.99 5.85 7.35
C ARG A 28 12.80 5.29 8.11
N ASP A 29 11.76 6.10 8.28
CA ASP A 29 10.54 5.73 8.99
C ASP A 29 9.43 5.30 8.02
N SER A 30 9.77 4.97 6.77
CA SER A 30 8.80 4.67 5.72
C SER A 30 9.20 3.45 4.89
N VAL A 31 8.18 2.74 4.42
CA VAL A 31 8.34 1.74 3.37
C VAL A 31 7.87 2.36 2.07
N ILE A 32 8.71 2.29 1.04
CA ILE A 32 8.44 2.87 -0.27
C ILE A 32 8.39 1.73 -1.28
N PHE A 33 7.31 1.69 -2.05
CA PHE A 33 7.14 0.76 -3.16
C PHE A 33 6.96 1.54 -4.45
N ASP A 34 7.66 1.13 -5.50
CA ASP A 34 7.22 1.45 -6.86
C ASP A 34 5.82 0.85 -7.07
N ARG A 35 4.90 1.63 -7.65
CA ARG A 35 3.50 1.25 -7.78
C ARG A 35 3.34 0.00 -8.64
N ASP A 36 4.02 -0.06 -9.77
CA ASP A 36 3.85 -1.14 -10.74
C ASP A 36 4.42 -2.44 -10.17
N MET A 37 5.55 -2.36 -9.45
CA MET A 37 6.12 -3.48 -8.71
C MET A 37 5.16 -3.98 -7.63
N LEU A 38 4.54 -3.08 -6.86
CA LEU A 38 3.56 -3.47 -5.84
C LEU A 38 2.35 -4.18 -6.47
N THR A 39 1.84 -3.64 -7.58
CA THR A 39 0.72 -4.27 -8.32
C THR A 39 1.09 -5.68 -8.78
N GLN A 40 2.27 -5.89 -9.35
CA GLN A 40 2.73 -7.22 -9.75
C GLN A 40 2.88 -8.17 -8.55
N MET A 41 3.39 -7.69 -7.42
CA MET A 41 3.49 -8.49 -6.20
C MET A 41 2.11 -8.94 -5.70
N ILE A 42 1.12 -8.05 -5.68
CA ILE A 42 -0.25 -8.38 -5.27
C ILE A 42 -0.85 -9.45 -6.19
N ILE A 43 -0.68 -9.30 -7.52
CA ILE A 43 -1.15 -10.29 -8.50
C ILE A 43 -0.50 -11.66 -8.26
N ILE A 44 0.81 -11.69 -8.00
CA ILE A 44 1.53 -12.94 -7.69
C ILE A 44 1.00 -13.54 -6.38
N MET A 45 0.79 -12.73 -5.34
CA MET A 45 0.26 -13.18 -4.06
C MET A 45 -1.14 -13.78 -4.20
N LEU A 46 -2.02 -13.15 -4.98
CA LEU A 46 -3.33 -13.70 -5.33
C LEU A 46 -3.19 -15.05 -6.06
N SER A 47 -2.36 -15.11 -7.10
CA SER A 47 -2.17 -16.32 -7.91
C SER A 47 -1.61 -17.51 -7.13
N ARG A 48 -0.85 -17.23 -6.06
CA ARG A 48 -0.23 -18.24 -5.19
C ARG A 48 -1.06 -18.54 -3.93
N GLY A 49 -2.21 -17.90 -3.76
CA GLY A 49 -3.07 -18.06 -2.58
C GLY A 49 -2.51 -17.46 -1.29
N TYR A 50 -1.52 -16.56 -1.37
CA TYR A 50 -1.02 -15.80 -0.21
C TYR A 50 -1.96 -14.66 0.17
N LEU A 51 -2.85 -14.26 -0.74
CA LEU A 51 -3.91 -13.29 -0.49
C LEU A 51 -5.24 -13.92 -0.91
N ASP A 52 -6.22 -13.94 0.00
CA ASP A 52 -7.58 -14.38 -0.32
C ASP A 52 -8.24 -13.32 -1.22
N HIS A 53 -8.91 -13.76 -2.29
CA HIS A 53 -9.67 -12.89 -3.18
C HIS A 53 -10.68 -12.02 -2.43
N LYS A 54 -11.33 -12.54 -1.37
CA LYS A 54 -12.28 -11.76 -0.56
C LYS A 54 -11.61 -10.61 0.19
N VAL A 55 -10.38 -10.80 0.65
CA VAL A 55 -9.62 -9.74 1.31
C VAL A 55 -9.25 -8.66 0.31
N PHE A 56 -8.84 -9.05 -0.90
CA PHE A 56 -8.55 -8.12 -1.97
C PHE A 56 -9.79 -7.34 -2.44
N ASP A 57 -10.92 -8.02 -2.62
CA ASP A 57 -12.19 -7.39 -2.99
C ASP A 57 -12.63 -6.37 -1.93
N GLY A 58 -12.50 -6.72 -0.64
CA GLY A 58 -12.79 -5.78 0.45
C GLY A 58 -11.89 -4.53 0.43
N ILE A 59 -10.60 -4.69 0.12
CA ILE A 59 -9.67 -3.56 -0.05
C ILE A 59 -10.09 -2.67 -1.23
N LEU A 60 -10.49 -3.26 -2.36
CA LEU A 60 -10.94 -2.51 -3.53
C LEU A 60 -12.25 -1.75 -3.27
N GLU A 61 -13.18 -2.36 -2.55
CA GLU A 61 -14.44 -1.72 -2.18
C GLU A 61 -14.20 -0.49 -1.29
N GLU A 62 -13.31 -0.60 -0.30
CA GLU A 62 -12.96 0.50 0.61
C GLU A 62 -12.28 1.67 -0.11
N ILE A 63 -11.44 1.40 -1.11
CA ILE A 63 -10.80 2.45 -1.93
C ILE A 63 -11.81 3.18 -2.82
N ASN A 64 -12.80 2.47 -3.37
CA ASN A 64 -13.75 3.07 -4.31
C ASN A 64 -14.93 3.80 -3.63
N THR A 65 -15.12 3.57 -2.33
CA THR A 65 -16.22 4.17 -1.55
C THR A 65 -15.79 5.32 -0.64
N ALA A 66 -14.47 5.51 -0.44
CA ALA A 66 -13.87 6.63 0.29
C ALA A 66 -13.56 7.83 -0.62
#